data_AF-A0A441YKN3-F1
#
_entry.id   AF-A0A441YKN3-F1
#
_cell.length_a   1.000
_cell.length_b   1.000
_cell.length_c   1.000
_cell.angle_alpha   90.00
_cell.angle_beta   90.00
_cell.angle_gamma   90.00
#
_symmetry.space_group_name_H-M   'P 1'
#
loop_
_entity.id
_entity.type
_entity.pdbx_description
1 polymer ?
#
loop_
_entity_poly.entity_id
_entity_poly.type
_entity_poly.pdbx_seq_one_letter_code
_entity_poly.pdbx_strand_id
1 'polypeptide(L)'
;MITAAQMRAARALAGIDQKTLAERAGVSLPTIQRMEASDGVVRGVVDTLMKVIQALDEVGVELIGENQASERGGRGVRLKPVVPQNPPA
;
A
#
# COMPACT_ATOMS: atom_id res chain seq x y z
N MET A 1 -3.79 8.34 -6.41
CA MET A 1 -2.32 8.54 -6.50
C MET A 1 -1.70 8.36 -5.12
N ILE A 2 -0.65 7.55 -4.98
CA ILE A 2 0.03 7.24 -3.70
C ILE A 2 1.44 7.85 -3.69
N THR A 3 2.01 8.04 -2.50
CA THR A 3 3.39 8.53 -2.33
C THR A 3 4.36 7.40 -1.98
N ALA A 4 5.65 7.61 -2.26
CA ALA A 4 6.70 6.67 -1.86
C ALA A 4 6.74 6.48 -0.33
N ALA A 5 6.48 7.55 0.43
CA ALA A 5 6.37 7.50 1.89
C ALA A 5 5.20 6.61 2.35
N GLN A 6 4.02 6.74 1.72
CA GLN A 6 2.88 5.86 2.01
C GLN A 6 3.20 4.40 1.68
N MET A 7 3.92 4.14 0.60
CA MET A 7 4.29 2.77 0.22
C MET A 7 5.24 2.12 1.24
N ARG A 8 6.29 2.84 1.65
CA ARG A 8 7.21 2.37 2.70
C ARG A 8 6.51 2.16 4.04
N ALA A 9 5.64 3.10 4.44
CA ALA A 9 4.88 3.00 5.68
C ALA A 9 3.89 1.83 5.67
N ALA A 10 3.18 1.61 4.56
CA ALA A 10 2.27 0.49 4.39
C ALA A 10 2.99 -0.85 4.47
N ARG A 11 4.13 -0.95 3.81
CA ARG A 11 4.97 -2.14 3.87
C ARG A 11 5.48 -2.42 5.29
N ALA A 12 5.92 -1.39 6.01
CA ALA A 12 6.35 -1.52 7.40
C ALA A 12 5.20 -1.96 8.32
N LEU A 13 3.99 -1.41 8.15
CA LEU A 13 2.80 -1.80 8.91
C LEU A 13 2.37 -3.24 8.63
N ALA A 14 2.48 -3.69 7.37
CA ALA A 14 2.19 -5.06 6.97
C ALA A 14 3.29 -6.07 7.40
N GLY A 15 4.45 -5.58 7.87
CA GLY A 15 5.57 -6.45 8.25
C GLY A 15 6.21 -7.21 7.08
N ILE A 16 6.09 -6.71 5.84
CA ILE A 16 6.63 -7.38 4.65
C ILE A 16 7.85 -6.62 4.09
N ASP A 17 8.71 -7.31 3.33
CA ASP A 17 9.82 -6.69 2.61
C ASP A 17 9.45 -6.29 1.17
N GLN A 18 10.36 -5.61 0.47
CA GLN A 18 10.11 -5.15 -0.91
C GLN A 18 9.89 -6.31 -1.88
N LYS A 19 10.56 -7.45 -1.64
CA LYS A 19 10.45 -8.65 -2.47
C LYS A 19 9.06 -9.27 -2.34
N THR A 20 8.58 -9.43 -1.12
CA THR A 20 7.22 -9.92 -0.83
C THR A 20 6.16 -9.01 -1.46
N LEU A 21 6.33 -7.69 -1.36
CA LEU A 21 5.41 -6.74 -2.01
C LEU A 21 5.42 -6.89 -3.54
N ALA A 22 6.61 -7.04 -4.14
CA ALA A 22 6.75 -7.22 -5.59
C ALA A 22 6.06 -8.50 -6.07
N GLU A 23 6.27 -9.62 -5.35
CA GLU A 23 5.64 -10.91 -5.62
C GLU A 23 4.11 -10.83 -5.54
N ARG A 24 3.58 -10.25 -4.45
CA ARG A 24 2.12 -10.08 -4.26
C ARG A 24 1.49 -9.17 -5.31
N ALA A 25 2.19 -8.10 -5.71
CA ALA A 25 1.71 -7.18 -6.73
C ALA A 25 1.90 -7.70 -8.17
N GLY A 26 2.60 -8.82 -8.37
CA GLY A 26 2.91 -9.34 -9.71
C GLY A 26 3.78 -8.37 -10.53
N VAL A 27 4.71 -7.68 -9.88
CA VAL A 27 5.66 -6.74 -10.51
C VAL A 27 7.10 -7.10 -10.17
N SER A 28 8.07 -6.55 -10.89
CA SER A 28 9.48 -6.81 -10.60
C SER A 28 9.97 -6.06 -9.35
N LEU A 29 10.89 -6.66 -8.59
CA LEU A 29 11.53 -6.00 -7.43
C LEU A 29 12.14 -4.62 -7.78
N PRO A 30 12.85 -4.43 -8.92
CA PRO A 30 13.33 -3.11 -9.32
C PRO A 30 12.21 -2.08 -9.52
N THR A 31 11.01 -2.51 -9.88
CA THR A 31 9.84 -1.62 -9.99
C THR A 31 9.45 -1.09 -8.61
N ILE A 32 9.33 -1.96 -7.60
CA ILE A 32 9.06 -1.54 -6.22
C ILE A 32 10.17 -0.61 -5.70
N GLN A 33 11.44 -0.96 -5.92
CA GLN A 33 12.58 -0.13 -5.49
C GLN A 33 12.53 1.28 -6.09
N ARG A 34 12.27 1.42 -7.39
CA ARG A 34 12.12 2.73 -8.05
C ARG A 34 10.93 3.52 -7.50
N MET A 35 9.81 2.84 -7.24
CA MET A 35 8.63 3.48 -6.64
C MET A 35 8.92 3.98 -5.23
N GLU A 36 9.60 3.20 -4.38
CA GLU A 36 9.97 3.62 -3.02
C GLU A 36 11.07 4.68 -2.99
N ALA A 37 11.91 4.77 -4.03
CA ALA A 37 12.95 5.78 -4.15
C ALA A 37 12.45 7.12 -4.72
N SER A 38 11.18 7.22 -5.12
CA SER A 38 10.62 8.44 -5.72
C SER A 38 10.47 9.56 -4.68
N ASP A 39 10.77 10.81 -5.08
CA ASP A 39 10.50 12.00 -4.27
C ASP A 39 9.01 12.39 -4.40
N GLY A 40 8.22 12.00 -3.39
CA GLY A 40 6.80 12.36 -3.29
C GLY A 40 5.87 11.35 -3.97
N VAL A 41 5.02 11.83 -4.87
CA VAL A 41 4.02 11.01 -5.57
C VAL A 41 4.71 10.04 -6.52
N VAL A 42 4.38 8.76 -6.42
CA VAL A 42 4.90 7.74 -7.33
C VAL A 42 4.37 7.99 -8.73
N ARG A 43 5.27 8.28 -9.67
CA ARG A 43 4.95 8.44 -11.09
C ARG A 43 5.16 7.09 -11.80
N GLY A 44 4.22 6.67 -12.62
CA GLY A 44 4.31 5.38 -13.32
C GLY A 44 3.04 5.01 -14.08
N VAL A 45 3.06 3.81 -14.66
CA VAL A 45 1.90 3.22 -15.34
C VAL A 45 0.80 2.95 -14.32
N VAL A 46 -0.41 3.45 -14.59
CA VAL A 46 -1.56 3.35 -13.68
C VAL A 46 -1.86 1.90 -13.29
N ASP A 47 -1.80 0.97 -14.25
CA ASP A 47 -2.02 -0.46 -14.01
C ASP A 47 -1.05 -1.04 -12.96
N THR A 48 0.24 -0.74 -13.08
CA THR A 48 1.26 -1.16 -12.11
C THR A 48 0.97 -0.58 -10.72
N LEU A 49 0.57 0.70 -10.66
CA LEU A 49 0.23 1.35 -9.40
C LEU A 49 -0.98 0.69 -8.72
N MET A 50 -2.02 0.37 -9.50
CA MET A 50 -3.21 -0.31 -9.02
C MET A 50 -2.89 -1.69 -8.44
N LYS A 51 -2.04 -2.47 -9.11
CA LYS A 51 -1.58 -3.77 -8.60
C LYS A 51 -0.87 -3.66 -7.24
N VAL A 52 -0.01 -2.64 -7.08
CA VAL A 52 0.69 -2.41 -5.80
C VAL A 52 -0.28 -1.98 -4.70
N ILE A 53 -1.24 -1.10 -5.01
CA ILE A 53 -2.27 -0.68 -4.05
C ILE A 53 -3.11 -1.88 -3.61
N GLN A 54 -3.54 -2.72 -4.56
CA GLN A 54 -4.30 -3.93 -4.28
C GLN A 54 -3.51 -4.93 -3.42
N ALA A 55 -2.22 -5.14 -3.71
CA ALA A 55 -1.38 -6.00 -2.90
C ALA A 55 -1.23 -5.51 -1.45
N LEU A 56 -1.15 -4.19 -1.24
CA LEU A 56 -1.14 -3.59 0.11
C LEU A 56 -2.49 -3.76 0.82
N ASP A 57 -3.58 -3.61 0.07
CA ASP A 57 -4.95 -3.81 0.53
C ASP A 57 -5.20 -5.25 1.05
N GLU A 58 -4.66 -6.24 0.34
CA GLU A 58 -4.77 -7.67 0.65
C GLU A 58 -3.92 -8.11 1.84
N VAL A 59 -2.81 -7.42 2.13
CA VAL A 59 -2.00 -7.67 3.34
C VAL A 59 -2.52 -6.91 4.57
N GLY A 60 -3.74 -6.40 4.50
CA GLY A 60 -4.41 -5.80 5.65
C GLY A 60 -4.07 -4.33 5.89
N VAL A 61 -3.61 -3.61 4.87
CA VAL A 61 -3.29 -2.19 4.97
C VAL A 61 -4.19 -1.35 4.07
N GLU A 62 -4.74 -0.27 4.60
CA GLU A 62 -5.50 0.70 3.83
C GLU A 62 -4.71 2.00 3.67
N LEU A 63 -4.68 2.52 2.44
CA LEU A 63 -4.06 3.79 2.11
C LEU A 63 -5.10 4.91 2.18
N ILE A 64 -4.83 5.94 2.96
CA ILE A 64 -5.70 7.11 3.09
C ILE A 64 -5.24 8.17 2.10
N GLY A 65 -6.11 8.54 1.16
CA GLY A 65 -5.89 9.62 0.21
C GLY A 65 -5.97 11.00 0.87
N GLU A 66 -5.38 12.01 0.24
CA GLU A 66 -5.34 13.40 0.74
C GLU A 66 -6.72 14.01 1.04
N ASN A 67 -7.71 13.67 0.22
CA ASN A 67 -9.11 14.12 0.34
C ASN A 67 -10.05 13.03 0.87
N GLN A 68 -9.50 11.92 1.37
CA GLN A 68 -10.31 10.86 1.96
C GLN A 68 -10.68 11.24 3.39
N ALA A 69 -11.89 10.86 3.82
CA ALA A 69 -12.39 11.17 5.15
C ALA A 69 -11.43 10.65 6.23
N SER A 70 -10.83 11.58 6.95
CA SER A 70 -9.92 11.39 8.09
C SER A 70 -10.13 12.58 9.01
N GLU A 71 -10.13 12.38 10.34
CA GLU A 71 -10.45 13.43 11.32
C GLU A 71 -9.64 14.72 11.12
N ARG A 72 -8.40 14.60 10.65
CA ARG A 72 -7.50 15.74 10.42
C ARG A 72 -7.11 15.91 8.95
N GLY A 73 -7.70 15.11 8.05
CA GLY A 73 -7.36 15.06 6.63
C GLY A 73 -5.94 14.54 6.36
N GLY A 74 -5.50 14.70 5.11
CA GLY A 74 -4.14 14.38 4.69
C GLY A 74 -3.91 12.91 4.36
N ARG A 75 -2.74 12.64 3.75
CA ARG A 75 -2.34 11.30 3.32
C ARG A 75 -1.92 10.47 4.52
N GLY A 76 -2.36 9.22 4.56
CA GLY A 76 -2.07 8.32 5.66
C GLY A 76 -2.04 6.86 5.26
N VAL A 77 -1.76 6.02 6.24
CA VAL A 77 -1.78 4.56 6.13
C VAL A 77 -2.32 4.01 7.44
N ARG A 78 -3.22 3.03 7.38
CA ARG A 78 -3.76 2.36 8.57
C ARG A 78 -3.84 0.86 8.38
N LEU A 79 -3.81 0.11 9.48
CA LEU A 79 -4.21 -1.29 9.47
C LEU A 79 -5.72 -1.39 9.26
N LYS A 80 -6.13 -2.35 8.45
CA LYS A 80 -7.54 -2.74 8.37
C LYS A 80 -7.95 -3.42 9.67
N PRO A 81 -9.21 -3.27 10.11
CA PRO A 81 -9.72 -4.06 11.21
C PRO A 81 -9.56 -5.55 10.85
N VAL A 82 -9.05 -6.33 11.79
CA VAL A 82 -9.17 -7.79 11.72
C VAL A 82 -10.65 -8.08 11.81
N VAL A 83 -11.32 -8.25 10.67
CA VAL A 83 -12.67 -8.80 10.67
C VAL A 83 -12.50 -10.25 11.08
N PRO A 84 -12.99 -10.69 12.25
CA PRO A 84 -13.04 -12.11 12.56
C PRO A 84 -13.86 -12.77 11.46
N GLN A 85 -13.25 -13.60 10.63
CA GLN A 85 -14.04 -14.45 9.73
C GLN A 85 -14.93 -15.32 10.64
N ASN A 86 -16.25 -15.19 10.47
CA ASN A 86 -17.31 -15.59 11.41
C ASN A 86 -17.01 -16.79 12.35
N PRO A 87 -17.45 -16.74 13.63
CA PRO A 87 -17.52 -17.94 14.44
C PRO A 87 -18.49 -18.95 13.80
N PRO A 88 -18.21 -20.26 13.84
CA PRO A 88 -19.11 -21.27 13.31
C PRO A 88 -20.46 -21.21 14.05
N ALA A 89 -21.55 -21.26 13.28
CA ALA A 89 -22.89 -21.51 13.79
C ALA A 89 -23.04 -22.95 14.29
#